data_AF-A0A972XDN3-F1
#
_entry.id   AF-A0A972XDN3-F1
#
_cell.length_a   1.000
_cell.length_b   1.000
_cell.length_c   1.000
_cell.angle_alpha   90.00
_cell.angle_beta   90.00
_cell.angle_gamma   90.00
#
_symmetry.space_group_name_H-M   'P 1'
#
loop_
_entity.id
_entity.type
_entity.pdbx_description
1 polymer ?
#
loop_
_entity_poly.entity_id
_entity_poly.type
_entity_poly.pdbx_seq_one_letter_code
_entity_poly.pdbx_strand_id
1 'polypeptide(L)'
;VEDVLIGSAVGMCCGLIGPLVINLVHSKYLALSAWPAKVVLLASIFCLYMLIFETLDFLMNRPIQNILALIVLTTWMIIARQLIQIKKSS
;
A
#
# COMPACT_ATOMS: atom_id res chain seq x y z
N VAL A 1 6.57 21.78 -5.15
CA VAL A 1 5.37 21.46 -5.97
C VAL A 1 5.68 20.37 -6.97
N GLU A 2 6.83 20.44 -7.65
CA GLU A 2 7.28 19.41 -8.61
C GLU A 2 7.38 18.01 -7.98
N ASP A 3 7.92 17.87 -6.76
CA ASP A 3 8.07 16.57 -6.10
C ASP A 3 6.73 15.84 -5.86
N VAL A 4 5.68 16.60 -5.49
CA VAL A 4 4.32 16.07 -5.28
C VAL A 4 3.69 15.63 -6.60
N LEU A 5 3.90 16.41 -7.67
CA LEU A 5 3.39 16.09 -9.00
C LEU A 5 4.08 14.86 -9.58
N ILE A 6 5.39 14.75 -9.40
CA ILE A 6 6.18 13.59 -9.83
C ILE A 6 5.75 12.35 -9.03
N GLY A 7 5.64 12.47 -7.70
CA GLY A 7 5.21 11.36 -6.85
C GLY A 7 3.81 10.86 -7.20
N SER A 8 2.86 11.77 -7.45
CA SER A 8 1.50 11.41 -7.86
C SER A 8 1.45 10.81 -9.28
N ALA A 9 2.21 11.34 -10.23
CA ALA A 9 2.31 10.78 -11.58
C ALA A 9 2.90 9.37 -11.58
N VAL A 10 3.97 9.13 -10.80
CA VAL A 10 4.56 7.80 -10.62
C VAL A 10 3.55 6.86 -9.97
N GLY A 11 2.86 7.30 -8.92
CA GLY A 11 1.81 6.51 -8.25
C GLY A 11 0.68 6.11 -9.21
N MET A 12 0.18 7.05 -10.02
CA MET A 12 -0.84 6.77 -11.04
C MET A 12 -0.34 5.81 -12.11
N CYS A 13 0.90 5.98 -12.60
CA CYS A 13 1.51 5.05 -13.56
C CYS A 13 1.59 3.64 -12.98
N CYS A 14 2.06 3.49 -11.74
CA CYS A 14 2.11 2.20 -11.05
C CYS A 14 0.72 1.59 -10.86
N GLY A 15 -0.30 2.39 -10.54
CA GLY A 15 -1.69 1.95 -10.38
C GLY A 15 -2.34 1.48 -11.69
N LEU A 16 -1.96 2.07 -12.83
CA LEU A 16 -2.46 1.70 -14.16
C LEU A 16 -1.69 0.52 -14.77
N ILE A 17 -0.38 0.49 -14.61
CA ILE A 17 0.49 -0.54 -15.19
C ILE A 17 0.47 -1.82 -14.34
N GLY A 18 0.37 -1.70 -13.01
CA GLY A 18 0.38 -2.83 -12.08
C GLY A 18 -0.63 -3.93 -12.47
N PRO A 19 -1.91 -3.63 -12.71
CA PRO A 19 -2.91 -4.60 -13.15
C PRO A 19 -2.62 -5.23 -14.52
N LEU A 20 -1.95 -4.52 -15.42
CA LEU A 20 -1.55 -5.08 -16.72
C LEU A 20 -0.40 -6.07 -16.55
N VAL A 21 0.56 -5.75 -15.68
CA VAL A 21 1.75 -6.57 -15.43
C VAL A 21 1.44 -7.76 -14.52
N ILE A 22 0.39 -7.70 -13.71
CA ILE A 22 0.04 -8.79 -12.78
C ILE A 22 -0.24 -10.12 -13.50
N ASN A 23 -0.73 -10.07 -14.73
CA ASN A 23 -0.99 -11.26 -15.56
C ASN A 23 0.30 -11.95 -16.03
N LEU A 24 1.44 -11.25 -16.02
CA LEU A 24 2.76 -11.83 -16.30
C LEU A 24 3.39 -12.49 -15.06
N VAL A 25 2.87 -12.20 -13.87
CA VAL A 25 3.41 -12.72 -12.61
C VAL A 25 2.80 -14.08 -12.31
N HIS A 26 3.66 -15.09 -12.17
CA HIS A 26 3.23 -16.44 -11.81
C HIS A 26 2.48 -16.43 -10.47
N SER A 27 1.32 -17.10 -10.40
CA SER A 27 0.39 -17.01 -9.26
C SER A 27 0.99 -17.36 -7.90
N LYS A 28 2.09 -18.13 -7.88
CA LYS A 28 2.87 -18.44 -6.67
C LYS A 28 3.43 -17.20 -5.97
N TYR A 29 3.69 -16.10 -6.68
CA TYR A 29 4.23 -14.86 -6.12
C TYR A 29 3.15 -13.88 -5.64
N LEU A 30 1.90 -14.11 -6.02
CA LEU A 30 0.73 -13.33 -5.58
C LEU A 30 0.16 -13.84 -4.26
N ALA A 31 0.58 -15.04 -3.83
CA ALA A 31 0.21 -15.59 -2.54
C ALA A 31 0.83 -14.76 -1.41
N LEU A 32 0.06 -14.53 -0.35
CA LEU A 32 0.50 -13.76 0.82
C LEU A 32 1.70 -14.40 1.55
N SER A 33 1.92 -15.71 1.34
CA SER A 33 3.07 -16.46 1.86
C SER A 33 4.38 -16.16 1.09
N ALA A 34 4.27 -15.68 -0.15
CA ALA A 34 5.41 -15.43 -1.02
C ALA A 34 6.23 -14.23 -0.55
N TRP A 35 7.54 -14.27 -0.81
CA TRP A 35 8.46 -13.21 -0.42
C TRP A 35 8.10 -11.81 -1.00
N PRO A 36 7.59 -11.65 -2.24
CA PRO A 36 7.32 -10.31 -2.78
C PRO A 36 6.16 -9.63 -2.04
N ALA A 37 5.13 -10.40 -1.69
CA ALA A 37 4.00 -9.90 -0.91
C ALA A 37 4.45 -9.38 0.46
N LYS A 38 5.41 -10.05 1.12
CA LYS A 38 5.99 -9.60 2.40
C LYS A 38 6.75 -8.28 2.27
N VAL A 39 7.50 -8.09 1.18
CA VAL A 39 8.22 -6.84 0.91
C VAL A 39 7.24 -5.69 0.71
N VAL A 40 6.17 -5.90 -0.08
CA VAL A 40 5.13 -4.89 -0.29
C VAL A 40 4.42 -4.54 1.01
N LEU A 41 4.11 -5.54 1.85
CA LEU A 41 3.54 -5.30 3.18
C LEU A 41 4.49 -4.46 4.03
N LEU A 42 5.77 -4.82 4.13
CA LEU A 42 6.73 -4.08 4.94
C LEU A 42 6.90 -2.63 4.45
N ALA A 43 6.95 -2.41 3.12
CA ALA A 43 6.97 -1.08 2.53
C ALA A 43 5.69 -0.27 2.85
N SER A 44 4.53 -0.92 2.87
CA SER A 44 3.27 -0.25 3.22
C SER A 44 3.19 0.16 4.69
N ILE A 45 3.83 -0.56 5.61
CA ILE A 45 3.97 -0.14 7.02
C ILE A 45 4.80 1.14 7.09
N PHE A 46 5.91 1.19 6.36
CA PHE A 46 6.76 2.38 6.31
C PHE A 46 5.99 3.58 5.74
N CYS A 47 5.20 3.36 4.69
CA CYS A 47 4.32 4.38 4.13
C CYS A 47 3.30 4.89 5.17
N LEU A 48 2.64 3.98 5.90
CA LEU A 48 1.70 4.35 6.95
C LEU A 48 2.37 5.15 8.08
N TYR A 49 3.58 4.79 8.47
CA TYR A 49 4.36 5.53 9.46
C TYR A 49 4.59 6.98 9.02
N MET A 50 5.09 7.18 7.79
CA MET A 50 5.28 8.52 7.22
C MET A 50 3.96 9.30 7.17
N LEU A 51 2.87 8.63 6.81
CA LEU A 51 1.56 9.27 6.66
C LEU A 51 0.94 9.71 8.00
N ILE A 52 1.33 9.10 9.13
CA ILE A 52 0.82 9.45 10.46
C ILE A 52 1.74 10.45 11.16
N PHE A 53 3.06 10.20 11.12
CA PHE A 53 4.02 10.92 11.95
C PHE A 53 4.68 12.10 11.23
N GLU A 54 4.80 12.03 9.91
CA GLU A 54 5.41 13.11 9.14
C GLU A 54 4.35 14.05 8.57
N THR A 55 4.69 15.33 8.54
CA THR A 55 3.87 16.34 7.88
C THR A 55 4.34 16.44 6.44
N LEU A 56 3.70 15.69 5.54
CA LEU A 56 4.16 15.61 4.14
C LEU A 56 3.92 16.90 3.34
N ASP A 57 3.01 17.77 3.78
CA ASP A 57 2.58 18.91 2.96
C ASP A 57 1.98 20.06 3.80
N PHE A 58 1.57 21.13 3.10
CA PHE A 58 0.83 22.25 3.68
C PHE A 58 -0.38 21.81 4.50
N LEU A 59 -0.75 22.62 5.51
CA LEU A 59 -1.91 22.37 6.39
C LEU A 59 -3.22 22.05 5.63
N MET A 60 -3.39 22.59 4.42
CA MET A 60 -4.56 22.34 3.56
C MET A 60 -4.67 20.87 3.09
N ASN A 61 -3.56 20.14 2.97
CA ASN A 61 -3.54 18.76 2.46
C ASN A 61 -3.67 17.72 3.59
N ARG A 62 -3.61 18.14 4.86
CA ARG A 62 -3.87 17.29 6.05
C ARG A 62 -5.15 16.43 5.96
N PRO A 63 -6.32 16.94 5.52
CA PRO A 63 -7.51 16.11 5.38
C PRO A 63 -7.31 14.96 4.39
N ILE A 64 -6.65 15.21 3.26
CA ILE A 64 -6.36 14.18 2.25
C ILE A 64 -5.37 13.15 2.81
N GLN A 65 -4.34 13.61 3.51
CA GLN A 65 -3.39 12.73 4.21
C GLN A 65 -4.10 11.80 5.20
N ASN A 66 -5.06 12.32 5.98
CA ASN A 66 -5.85 11.53 6.94
C ASN A 66 -6.77 10.52 6.26
N ILE A 67 -7.43 10.88 5.15
CA ILE A 67 -8.25 9.96 4.36
C ILE A 67 -7.36 8.82 3.82
N LEU A 68 -6.20 9.16 3.29
CA LEU A 68 -5.26 8.19 2.75
C LEU A 68 -4.75 7.23 3.86
N ALA A 69 -4.46 7.75 5.05
CA ALA A 69 -4.10 6.93 6.20
C ALA A 69 -5.21 5.97 6.62
N LEU A 70 -6.46 6.42 6.57
CA LEU A 70 -7.62 5.58 6.87
C LEU A 70 -7.79 4.45 5.83
N ILE A 71 -7.56 4.72 4.55
CA ILE A 71 -7.58 3.70 3.48
C ILE A 71 -6.47 2.66 3.71
N VAL A 72 -5.25 3.11 4.04
CA VAL A 72 -4.13 2.18 4.31
C VAL A 72 -4.41 1.35 5.57
N LEU A 73 -4.93 1.95 6.64
CA LEU A 73 -5.31 1.25 7.87
C LEU A 73 -6.41 0.20 7.63
N THR A 74 -7.45 0.53 6.87
CA THR A 74 -8.53 -0.41 6.55
C THR A 74 -8.03 -1.58 5.71
N THR A 75 -7.15 -1.30 4.75
CA THR A 75 -6.46 -2.35 3.97
C THR A 75 -5.65 -3.28 4.88
N TRP A 76 -4.91 -2.72 5.83
CA TRP A 76 -4.17 -3.50 6.84
C TRP A 76 -5.08 -4.35 7.73
N MET A 77 -6.23 -3.83 8.16
CA MET A 77 -7.21 -4.62 8.92
C MET A 77 -7.75 -5.82 8.14
N ILE A 78 -8.00 -5.66 6.83
CA ILE A 78 -8.45 -6.75 5.96
C ILE A 78 -7.36 -7.81 5.83
N ILE A 79 -6.11 -7.40 5.57
CA ILE A 79 -4.98 -8.32 5.43
C ILE A 79 -4.69 -9.05 6.74
N ALA A 80 -4.73 -8.36 7.89
CA ALA A 80 -4.57 -8.96 9.20
C ALA A 80 -5.64 -10.03 9.47
N ARG A 81 -6.90 -9.75 9.11
CA ARG A 81 -7.99 -10.74 9.19
C ARG A 81 -7.69 -11.95 8.29
N GLN A 82 -7.24 -11.74 7.06
CA GLN A 82 -6.89 -12.84 6.14
C GLN A 82 -5.74 -13.71 6.69
N LEU A 83 -4.71 -13.09 7.27
CA LEU A 83 -3.60 -13.81 7.90
C LEU A 83 -4.06 -14.69 9.08
N ILE A 84 -4.95 -14.16 9.93
CA ILE A 84 -5.53 -14.91 11.05
C ILE A 84 -6.36 -16.10 10.55
N GLN A 85 -7.15 -15.92 9.49
CA GLN A 85 -7.96 -16.98 8.90
C GLN A 85 -7.09 -18.09 8.28
N ILE A 86 -6.02 -17.74 7.57
CA ILE A 86 -5.07 -18.71 7.01
C ILE A 86 -4.43 -19.54 8.13
N LYS A 87 -4.02 -18.90 9.23
CA LYS A 87 -3.44 -19.61 10.39
C LYS A 87 -4.44 -20.54 11.09
N LYS A 88 -5.74 -20.22 11.06
CA LYS A 88 -6.79 -21.05 11.68
C LYS A 88 -7.18 -22.27 10.83
N SER A 89 -6.96 -22.21 9.52
CA SER A 89 -7.29 -23.28 8.56
C SER A 89 -6.14 -24.27 8.31
N SER A 90 -4.95 -24.01 8.86
CA SER A 90 -3.76 -24.86 8.77
C SER A 90 -3.46 -25.53 10.10
#